data_AF-A0A7Y9RX88-F1
#
_entry.id   AF-A0A7Y9RX88-F1
#
_cell.length_a   1.000
_cell.length_b   1.000
_cell.length_c   1.000
_cell.angle_alpha   90.00
_cell.angle_beta   90.00
_cell.angle_gamma   90.00
#
_symmetry.space_group_name_H-M   'P 1'
#
loop_
_entity.id
_entity.type
_entity.pdbx_description
1 polymer ?
#
loop_
_entity_poly.entity_id
_entity_poly.type
_entity_poly.pdbx_seq_one_letter_code
_entity_poly.pdbx_strand_id
1 'polypeptide(L)'
;MLSVQGEVFDLTLPGVFANDPPEEFLPLLAAIAADVRPDTLRSALSIMAQTDLSDLLPQIAVPTLLIWGRQDVRSPLSVAHQFHEAIPNSTLVVINDAGHLSHLERPEQVNRAVREFCHTHPPSRSG
;
A
#
# COMPACT_ATOMS: atom_id res chain seq x y z
N MET A 1 -13.26 -9.91 36.42
CA MET A 1 -12.76 -8.60 35.96
C MET A 1 -11.40 -8.83 35.32
N LEU A 2 -11.41 -9.24 34.04
CA LEU A 2 -10.17 -9.48 33.29
C LEU A 2 -9.66 -8.11 32.83
N SER A 3 -8.55 -7.68 33.43
CA SER A 3 -7.79 -6.53 32.97
C SER A 3 -7.26 -6.83 31.57
N VAL A 4 -7.85 -6.22 30.55
CA VAL A 4 -7.18 -6.08 29.25
C VAL A 4 -6.00 -5.16 29.52
N GLN A 5 -4.82 -5.74 29.73
CA GLN A 5 -3.57 -5.00 29.68
C GLN A 5 -3.57 -4.28 28.34
N GLY A 6 -3.40 -2.96 28.36
CA GLY A 6 -3.32 -2.15 27.16
C GLY A 6 -2.20 -2.71 26.30
N GLU A 7 -2.56 -3.45 25.26
CA GLU A 7 -1.62 -3.77 24.19
C GLU A 7 -1.11 -2.44 23.67
N VAL A 8 0.18 -2.19 23.92
CA VAL A 8 0.90 -1.12 23.25
C VAL A 8 0.71 -1.41 21.76
N PHE A 9 -0.07 -0.56 21.09
CA PHE A 9 -0.23 -0.63 19.65
C PHE A 9 1.18 -0.53 19.06
N ASP A 10 1.68 -1.64 18.52
CA ASP A 10 2.97 -1.67 17.88
C ASP A 10 2.90 -0.73 16.68
N LEU A 11 3.57 0.41 16.83
CA LEU A 11 3.63 1.49 15.85
C LEU A 11 4.13 1.02 14.48
N THR A 12 4.83 -0.11 14.45
CA THR A 12 5.39 -0.69 13.23
C THR A 12 4.40 -1.62 12.54
N LEU A 13 3.40 -2.18 13.24
CA LEU A 13 2.49 -3.25 12.80
C LEU A 13 3.23 -4.35 12.01
N PRO A 14 3.45 -5.55 12.56
CA PRO A 14 4.23 -6.60 11.89
C PRO A 14 3.87 -6.78 10.40
N GLY A 15 4.87 -6.66 9.52
CA GLY A 15 4.72 -6.85 8.08
C GLY A 15 4.41 -5.60 7.24
N VAL A 16 4.40 -4.40 7.84
CA VAL A 16 4.26 -3.13 7.08
C VAL A 16 5.52 -2.76 6.31
N PHE A 17 6.68 -3.02 6.87
CA PHE A 17 7.99 -2.74 6.25
C PHE A 17 8.70 -4.07 5.95
N ALA A 18 9.62 -4.08 4.98
CA ALA A 18 10.46 -5.26 4.74
C ALA A 18 11.48 -5.48 5.85
N ASN A 19 11.92 -4.39 6.50
CA ASN A 19 12.85 -4.36 7.63
C ASN A 19 12.37 -3.31 8.65
N ASP A 20 13.20 -2.95 9.63
CA ASP A 20 12.88 -1.85 10.54
C ASP A 20 12.58 -0.56 9.76
N PRO A 21 11.55 0.21 10.15
CA PRO A 21 11.24 1.47 9.49
C PRO A 21 12.41 2.45 9.60
N PRO A 22 12.66 3.28 8.58
CA PRO A 22 13.66 4.34 8.68
C PRO A 22 13.37 5.25 9.88
N GLU A 23 14.39 5.56 10.69
CA GLU A 23 14.24 6.29 11.95
C GLU A 23 13.55 7.66 11.77
N GLU A 24 13.78 8.30 10.62
CA GLU A 24 13.18 9.58 10.26
C GLU A 24 11.64 9.55 10.21
N PHE A 25 11.03 8.39 9.93
CA PHE A 25 9.58 8.25 9.87
C PHE A 25 8.96 7.87 11.22
N LEU A 26 9.75 7.47 12.22
CA LEU A 26 9.23 7.03 13.52
C LEU A 26 8.35 8.08 14.22
N PRO A 27 8.70 9.38 14.27
CA PRO A 27 7.84 10.39 14.90
C PRO A 27 6.50 10.53 14.18
N LEU A 28 6.51 10.43 12.85
CA LEU A 28 5.29 10.50 12.04
C LEU A 28 4.41 9.27 12.28
N LEU A 29 4.98 8.06 12.26
CA LEU A 29 4.24 6.82 12.52
C LEU A 29 3.65 6.81 13.95
N ALA A 30 4.41 7.29 14.93
CA ALA A 30 3.94 7.46 16.31
C ALA A 30 2.76 8.42 16.39
N ALA A 31 2.83 9.57 15.70
CA ALA A 31 1.75 10.54 15.68
C ALA A 31 0.49 10.00 15.01
N ILE A 32 0.63 9.29 13.88
CA ILE A 32 -0.49 8.63 13.19
C ILE A 32 -1.16 7.63 14.13
N ALA A 33 -0.39 6.73 14.74
CA ALA A 33 -0.94 5.71 15.62
C ALA A 33 -1.62 6.29 16.86
N ALA A 34 -1.10 7.38 17.42
CA ALA A 34 -1.70 8.07 18.57
C ALA A 34 -3.08 8.69 18.25
N ASP A 35 -3.31 9.07 16.99
CA ASP A 35 -4.59 9.65 16.53
C ASP A 35 -5.61 8.57 16.07
N VAL A 36 -5.15 7.32 15.87
CA VAL A 36 -6.01 6.22 15.46
C VAL A 36 -6.89 5.76 16.62
N ARG A 37 -8.21 5.92 16.43
CA ARG A 37 -9.21 5.39 17.36
C ARG A 37 -9.36 3.86 17.18
N PRO A 38 -9.12 3.03 18.22
CA PRO A 38 -9.12 1.57 18.07
C PRO A 38 -10.43 0.97 17.53
N ASP A 39 -11.58 1.46 17.99
CA ASP A 39 -12.89 0.95 17.54
C ASP A 39 -13.16 1.28 16.07
N THR A 40 -12.72 2.46 15.63
CA THR A 40 -12.82 2.88 14.22
C THR A 40 -11.88 2.04 13.36
N LEU A 41 -10.64 1.81 13.79
CA LEU A 41 -9.70 0.95 13.08
C LEU A 41 -10.22 -0.48 12.95
N ARG A 42 -10.74 -1.06 14.04
CA ARG A 42 -11.33 -2.41 14.01
C ARG A 42 -12.48 -2.50 13.00
N SER A 43 -13.37 -1.51 13.01
CA SER A 43 -14.52 -1.46 12.10
C SER A 43 -14.05 -1.37 10.65
N ALA A 44 -13.09 -0.48 10.36
CA ALA A 44 -12.51 -0.34 9.03
C ALA A 44 -11.83 -1.64 8.55
N LEU A 45 -11.01 -2.28 9.37
CA LEU A 45 -10.36 -3.55 9.05
C LEU A 45 -11.37 -4.67 8.79
N SER A 46 -12.46 -4.70 9.56
CA SER A 46 -13.53 -5.69 9.38
C SER A 46 -14.23 -5.50 8.03
N ILE A 47 -14.52 -4.25 7.65
CA ILE A 47 -15.10 -3.92 6.34
C ILE A 47 -14.14 -4.30 5.23
N MET A 48 -12.86 -3.91 5.33
CA MET A 48 -11.84 -4.22 4.34
C MET A 48 -11.68 -5.74 4.13
N ALA A 49 -11.69 -6.52 5.21
CA ALA A 49 -11.54 -7.97 5.14
C ALA A 49 -12.75 -8.69 4.51
N GLN A 50 -13.94 -8.07 4.55
CA GLN A 50 -15.19 -8.65 4.04
C GLN A 50 -15.58 -8.11 2.66
N THR A 51 -14.87 -7.11 2.16
CA THR A 51 -15.18 -6.44 0.90
C THR A 51 -14.26 -6.94 -0.20
N ASP A 52 -14.83 -7.58 -1.21
CA ASP A 52 -14.14 -7.95 -2.43
C ASP A 52 -14.64 -7.07 -3.59
N LEU A 53 -13.71 -6.40 -4.27
CA LEU A 53 -13.96 -5.54 -5.42
C LEU A 53 -13.20 -6.01 -6.67
N SER A 54 -12.69 -7.25 -6.67
CA SER A 54 -11.92 -7.82 -7.77
C SER A 54 -12.70 -7.81 -9.11
N ASP A 55 -14.02 -7.97 -9.06
CA ASP A 55 -14.92 -7.89 -10.22
C ASP A 55 -14.95 -6.51 -10.90
N LEU A 56 -14.47 -5.46 -10.24
CA LEU A 56 -14.36 -4.12 -10.81
C LEU A 56 -13.04 -3.91 -11.59
N LEU A 57 -12.02 -4.74 -11.36
CA LEU A 57 -10.70 -4.57 -11.99
C LEU A 57 -10.76 -4.58 -13.52
N PRO A 58 -11.55 -5.48 -14.19
CA PRO A 58 -11.68 -5.47 -15.64
C PRO A 58 -12.36 -4.22 -16.20
N GLN A 59 -13.05 -3.44 -15.35
CA GLN A 59 -13.76 -2.22 -15.76
C GLN A 59 -12.84 -0.98 -15.79
N ILE A 60 -11.59 -1.10 -15.31
CA ILE A 60 -10.61 -0.01 -15.33
C ILE A 60 -10.10 0.17 -16.77
N ALA A 61 -10.66 1.16 -17.47
CA ALA A 61 -10.35 1.43 -18.88
C ALA A 61 -9.13 2.35 -19.10
N VAL A 62 -8.67 3.04 -18.07
CA VAL A 62 -7.55 4.00 -18.17
C VAL A 62 -6.20 3.32 -17.95
N PRO A 63 -5.10 3.87 -18.51
CA PRO A 63 -3.76 3.41 -18.16
C PRO A 63 -3.57 3.39 -16.65
N THR A 64 -3.03 2.28 -16.13
CA THR A 64 -2.90 2.07 -14.68
C THR A 64 -1.49 1.63 -14.32
N LEU A 65 -0.85 2.33 -13.37
CA LEU A 65 0.41 1.92 -12.79
C LEU A 65 0.15 1.18 -11.47
N LEU A 66 0.62 -0.05 -11.37
CA LEU A 66 0.67 -0.83 -10.15
C LEU A 66 2.11 -0.79 -9.62
N ILE A 67 2.29 -0.35 -8.37
CA ILE A 67 3.60 -0.35 -7.70
C ILE A 67 3.50 -1.24 -6.47
N TRP A 68 4.40 -2.21 -6.33
CA TRP A 68 4.32 -3.23 -5.29
C TRP A 68 5.68 -3.50 -4.66
N GLY A 69 5.75 -3.61 -3.33
CA GLY A 69 6.96 -4.08 -2.64
C GLY A 69 7.12 -5.59 -2.80
N ARG A 70 8.35 -6.05 -3.10
CA ARG A 70 8.64 -7.48 -3.26
C ARG A 70 8.45 -8.28 -1.96
N GLN A 71 8.69 -7.67 -0.81
CA GLN A 71 8.55 -8.29 0.51
C GLN A 71 7.24 -7.89 1.22
N ASP A 72 6.24 -7.37 0.50
CA ASP A 72 4.94 -7.06 1.11
C ASP A 72 4.23 -8.35 1.54
N VAL A 73 4.21 -8.61 2.84
CA VAL A 73 3.53 -9.77 3.43
C VAL A 73 2.05 -9.52 3.69
N ARG A 74 1.60 -8.26 3.71
CA ARG A 74 0.18 -7.91 3.87
C ARG A 74 -0.58 -8.04 2.56
N SER A 75 0.10 -7.74 1.47
CA SER A 75 -0.39 -7.88 0.11
C SER A 75 0.64 -8.64 -0.72
N PRO A 76 0.66 -9.99 -0.65
CA PRO A 76 1.66 -10.80 -1.32
C PRO A 76 1.73 -10.53 -2.82
N LEU A 77 2.91 -10.71 -3.43
CA LEU A 77 3.14 -10.40 -4.83
C LEU A 77 2.18 -11.13 -5.80
N SER A 78 1.62 -12.27 -5.40
CA SER A 78 0.55 -12.94 -6.16
C SER A 78 -0.68 -12.07 -6.39
N VAL A 79 -1.03 -11.21 -5.43
CA VAL A 79 -2.13 -10.24 -5.56
C VAL A 79 -1.78 -9.19 -6.61
N ALA A 80 -0.54 -8.70 -6.63
CA ALA A 80 -0.08 -7.75 -7.65
C ALA A 80 -0.21 -8.35 -9.07
N HIS A 81 0.13 -9.63 -9.23
CA HIS A 81 -0.03 -10.35 -10.49
C HIS A 81 -1.50 -10.50 -10.88
N GLN A 82 -2.37 -10.86 -9.93
CA GLN A 82 -3.83 -10.91 -10.19
C GLN A 82 -4.38 -9.56 -10.66
N PHE A 83 -3.95 -8.45 -10.03
CA PHE A 83 -4.34 -7.11 -10.46
C PHE A 83 -3.83 -6.80 -11.87
N HIS A 84 -2.57 -7.14 -12.17
CA HIS A 84 -1.98 -6.91 -13.48
C HIS A 84 -2.68 -7.72 -14.58
N GLU A 85 -3.06 -8.96 -14.30
CA GLU A 85 -3.81 -9.82 -15.22
C GLU A 85 -5.25 -9.33 -15.44
N ALA A 86 -5.89 -8.81 -14.40
CA ALA A 86 -7.29 -8.39 -14.45
C ALA A 86 -7.49 -6.98 -15.06
N ILE A 87 -6.52 -6.08 -14.93
CA ILE A 87 -6.61 -4.70 -15.45
C ILE A 87 -6.03 -4.64 -16.87
N PRO A 88 -6.85 -4.35 -17.91
CA PRO A 88 -6.43 -4.48 -19.32
C PRO A 88 -5.21 -3.64 -19.72
N ASN A 89 -5.08 -2.43 -19.17
CA ASN A 89 -4.04 -1.46 -19.53
C ASN A 89 -3.13 -1.15 -18.33
N SER A 90 -2.70 -2.18 -17.61
CA SER A 90 -1.85 -2.02 -16.43
C SER A 90 -0.37 -2.22 -16.72
N THR A 91 0.48 -1.53 -15.96
CA THR A 91 1.92 -1.78 -15.85
C THR A 91 2.24 -2.11 -14.40
N LEU A 92 2.89 -3.24 -14.15
CA LEU A 92 3.33 -3.63 -12.80
C LEU A 92 4.82 -3.34 -12.61
N VAL A 93 5.14 -2.51 -11.61
CA VAL A 93 6.51 -2.24 -11.15
C VAL A 93 6.70 -2.83 -9.77
N VAL A 94 7.57 -3.84 -9.69
CA VAL A 94 7.95 -4.47 -8.43
C VAL A 94 9.20 -3.80 -7.87
N ILE A 95 9.08 -3.27 -6.66
CA ILE A 95 10.14 -2.59 -5.93
C ILE A 95 10.89 -3.62 -5.08
N ASN A 96 12.16 -3.84 -5.40
CA ASN A 96 13.02 -4.73 -4.63
C ASN A 96 13.39 -4.08 -3.29
N ASP A 97 13.58 -4.91 -2.27
CA ASP A 97 13.97 -4.49 -0.93
C ASP A 97 12.99 -3.47 -0.32
N ALA A 98 11.69 -3.73 -0.47
CA ALA A 98 10.56 -2.96 0.02
C ALA A 98 9.37 -3.87 0.38
N GLY A 99 8.69 -3.54 1.47
CA GLY A 99 7.46 -4.14 1.96
C GLY A 99 6.22 -3.34 1.55
N HIS A 100 5.24 -3.25 2.44
CA HIS A 100 3.96 -2.63 2.14
C HIS A 100 4.07 -1.12 1.90
N LEU A 101 4.94 -0.43 2.65
CA LEU A 101 5.19 1.01 2.49
C LEU A 101 6.40 1.27 1.59
N SER A 102 6.37 0.70 0.38
CA SER A 102 7.47 0.80 -0.60
C SER A 102 7.85 2.24 -0.97
N HIS A 103 6.91 3.18 -0.87
CA HIS A 103 7.14 4.61 -1.09
C HIS A 103 7.95 5.28 0.01
N LEU A 104 7.93 4.75 1.25
CA LEU A 104 8.80 5.20 2.33
C LEU A 104 10.15 4.47 2.31
N GLU A 105 10.16 3.18 1.97
CA GLU A 105 11.38 2.36 1.98
C GLU A 105 12.29 2.63 0.78
N ARG A 106 11.72 2.86 -0.40
CA ARG A 106 12.44 3.05 -1.68
C ARG A 106 11.87 4.23 -2.47
N PRO A 107 11.84 5.44 -1.90
CA PRO A 107 11.20 6.61 -2.50
C PRO A 107 11.75 6.93 -3.90
N GLU A 108 13.04 6.75 -4.16
CA GLU A 108 13.64 7.03 -5.47
C GLU A 108 13.09 6.09 -6.55
N GLN A 109 12.91 4.81 -6.23
CA GLN A 109 12.41 3.82 -7.18
C GLN A 109 10.93 4.08 -7.49
N VAL A 110 10.13 4.32 -6.45
CA VAL A 110 8.70 4.64 -6.59
C VAL A 110 8.51 5.95 -7.36
N ASN A 111 9.22 7.01 -6.98
CA ASN A 111 9.10 8.30 -7.63
C ASN A 111 9.52 8.27 -9.10
N ARG A 112 10.53 7.46 -9.46
CA ARG A 112 10.92 7.24 -10.85
C ARG A 112 9.79 6.56 -11.63
N ALA A 113 9.22 5.47 -11.11
CA ALA A 113 8.12 4.76 -11.76
C ALA A 113 6.91 5.67 -12.01
N VAL A 114 6.54 6.49 -11.01
CA VAL A 114 5.45 7.46 -11.16
C VAL A 114 5.78 8.50 -12.23
N ARG A 115 6.99 9.08 -12.21
CA ARG A 115 7.40 10.08 -13.22
C ARG A 115 7.40 9.52 -14.63
N GLU A 116 7.99 8.35 -14.82
CA GLU A 116 8.03 7.66 -16.12
C GLU A 116 6.61 7.39 -16.63
N PHE A 117 5.73 6.87 -15.78
CA PHE A 117 4.34 6.63 -16.14
C PHE A 117 3.60 7.89 -16.57
N CYS A 118 3.76 9.00 -15.83
CA CYS A 118 3.16 10.29 -16.19
C CYS A 118 3.75 10.88 -17.49
N HIS A 119 5.02 10.64 -17.79
CA HIS A 119 5.62 11.05 -19.06
C HIS A 119 5.10 10.25 -20.24
N THR A 120 4.87 8.95 -20.08
CA THR A 120 4.30 8.08 -21.12
C THR A 120 2.80 8.31 -21.32
N HIS A 121 2.09 8.73 -20.27
CA HIS A 121 0.65 9.00 -20.28
C HIS A 121 0.36 10.46 -19.87
N PRO A 122 0.76 11.45 -20.71
CA PRO A 122 0.51 12.84 -20.40
C PRO A 122 -1.00 13.10 -20.29
N PRO A 123 -1.44 14.03 -19.42
CA PRO A 123 -2.85 14.36 -19.33
C PRO A 123 -3.36 14.83 -20.70
N SER A 124 -4.52 14.32 -21.11
CA SER A 124 -5.21 14.81 -22.30
C SER A 124 -5.39 16.31 -22.17
N ARG A 125 -4.75 17.08 -23.06
CA ARG A 125 -4.99 18.52 -23.15
C ARG A 125 -6.39 18.70 -23.72
N SER A 126 -7.36 18.92 -22.86
CA SER A 126 -8.65 19.47 -23.28
C SER A 126 -8.38 20.81 -23.96
N GLY A 127 -8.65 20.88 -25.26
CA GLY A 127 -8.59 22.12 -26.04
C GLY A 127 -9.78 23.04 -25.76
#